data_AF-A0A7X7J1N8-F1
#
_entry.id   AF-A0A7X7J1N8-F1
#
_cell.length_a   1.000
_cell.length_b   1.000
_cell.length_c   1.000
_cell.angle_alpha   90.00
_cell.angle_beta   90.00
_cell.angle_gamma   90.00
#
_symmetry.space_group_name_H-M   'P 1'
#
loop_
_entity.id
_entity.type
_entity.pdbx_description
1 polymer ?
#
loop_
_entity_poly.entity_id
_entity_poly.type
_entity_poly.pdbx_seq_one_letter_code
_entity_poly.pdbx_strand_id
1 'polypeptide(L)'
;MTSYVWVHHVPLGEFPETPYKKVMAAAVAHWDKAAGEFGLPYYPNVTMGWDSSPRTVQSDKFINHDYPFMATMSGNTPEAFRTALTKAESWLDQRPPTDRILTINAWNEWTEGSYLEPDTVNGMGYLEAIKAVFGRPARNDK
;
A
#
# COMPACT_ATOMS: atom_id res chain seq x y z
N MET A 1 -2.59 -2.52 -16.54
CA MET A 1 -3.57 -2.03 -15.55
C MET A 1 -2.89 -1.92 -14.19
N THR A 2 -3.31 -0.97 -13.37
CA THR A 2 -2.85 -0.80 -11.99
C THR A 2 -4.00 -0.27 -11.15
N SER A 3 -3.84 -0.29 -9.83
CA SER A 3 -4.68 0.45 -8.89
C SER A 3 -3.84 1.54 -8.22
N TYR A 4 -4.50 2.51 -7.60
CA TYR A 4 -3.80 3.50 -6.77
C TYR A 4 -3.84 3.16 -5.29
N VAL A 5 -4.72 2.27 -4.80
CA VAL A 5 -4.84 1.99 -3.36
C VAL A 5 -5.39 0.59 -3.09
N TRP A 6 -4.98 -0.04 -2.00
CA TRP A 6 -5.42 -1.39 -1.64
C TRP A 6 -6.91 -1.49 -1.30
N VAL A 7 -7.48 -0.48 -0.63
CA VAL A 7 -8.87 -0.56 -0.09
C VAL A 7 -9.95 -0.71 -1.16
N HIS A 8 -9.64 -0.39 -2.42
CA HIS A 8 -10.56 -0.59 -3.56
C HIS A 8 -10.74 -2.06 -3.95
N HIS A 9 -9.83 -2.93 -3.53
CA HIS A 9 -9.83 -4.35 -3.88
C HIS A 9 -9.75 -5.26 -2.64
N VAL A 10 -9.33 -4.72 -1.51
CA VAL A 10 -9.16 -5.42 -0.23
C VAL A 10 -10.05 -4.75 0.81
N PRO A 11 -11.18 -5.38 1.19
CA PRO A 11 -12.04 -4.86 2.24
C PRO A 11 -11.32 -4.80 3.60
N LEU A 12 -11.59 -3.75 4.36
CA LEU A 12 -11.13 -3.59 5.74
C LEU A 12 -12.11 -4.32 6.67
N GLY A 13 -11.76 -5.56 7.03
CA GLY A 13 -12.66 -6.49 7.71
C GLY A 13 -12.79 -6.31 9.23
N GLU A 14 -12.08 -5.36 9.84
CA GLU A 14 -12.13 -5.05 11.27
C GLU A 14 -12.34 -3.55 11.46
N PHE A 15 -13.19 -3.17 12.42
CA PHE A 15 -13.54 -1.79 12.73
C PHE A 15 -13.30 -1.51 14.23
N PRO A 16 -12.70 -0.37 14.61
CA PRO A 16 -12.37 0.79 13.76
C PRO A 16 -11.14 0.63 12.88
N GLU A 17 -10.25 -0.31 13.18
CA GLU A 17 -8.99 -0.46 12.45
C GLU A 17 -8.77 -1.92 12.01
N THR A 18 -8.33 -2.11 10.76
CA THR A 18 -7.85 -3.40 10.25
C THR A 18 -6.32 -3.43 10.27
N PRO A 19 -5.66 -4.45 10.85
CA PRO A 19 -4.21 -4.50 10.87
C PRO A 19 -3.59 -4.47 9.46
N TYR A 20 -2.64 -3.57 9.23
CA TYR A 20 -1.98 -3.37 7.93
C TYR A 20 -1.43 -4.66 7.33
N LYS A 21 -0.83 -5.52 8.17
CA LYS A 21 -0.29 -6.83 7.74
C LYS A 21 -1.37 -7.76 7.18
N LYS A 22 -2.61 -7.69 7.69
CA LYS A 22 -3.75 -8.46 7.18
C LYS A 22 -4.18 -7.95 5.81
N VAL A 23 -4.25 -6.63 5.64
CA VAL A 23 -4.55 -6.00 4.34
C VAL A 23 -3.44 -6.32 3.33
N MET A 24 -2.17 -6.16 3.70
CA MET A 24 -1.02 -6.50 2.86
C MET A 24 -1.08 -7.95 2.36
N ALA A 25 -1.39 -8.91 3.23
CA ALA A 25 -1.49 -10.31 2.84
C ALA A 25 -2.59 -10.53 1.78
N ALA A 26 -3.75 -9.90 1.96
CA ALA A 26 -4.84 -9.95 0.98
C ALA A 26 -4.51 -9.21 -0.32
N ALA A 27 -3.81 -8.07 -0.25
CA ALA A 27 -3.36 -7.31 -1.42
C ALA A 27 -2.37 -8.12 -2.27
N VAL A 28 -1.41 -8.81 -1.64
CA VAL A 28 -0.47 -9.70 -2.34
C VAL A 28 -1.20 -10.84 -3.04
N ALA A 29 -2.18 -11.46 -2.37
CA ALA A 29 -3.01 -12.50 -2.99
C ALA A 29 -3.86 -11.97 -4.16
N HIS A 30 -4.27 -10.70 -4.10
CA HIS A 30 -5.02 -10.05 -5.18
C HIS A 30 -4.20 -9.85 -6.45
N TRP A 31 -2.88 -9.62 -6.35
CA TRP A 31 -2.03 -9.36 -7.52
C TRP A 31 -2.05 -10.49 -8.55
N ASP A 32 -2.02 -11.75 -8.10
CA ASP A 32 -2.06 -12.92 -9.01
C ASP A 32 -3.42 -13.05 -9.70
N LYS A 33 -4.50 -12.81 -8.94
CA LYS A 33 -5.86 -12.78 -9.51
C LYS A 33 -5.98 -11.69 -10.58
N ALA A 34 -5.57 -10.46 -10.26
CA ALA A 34 -5.69 -9.32 -11.16
C ALA A 34 -4.82 -9.48 -12.42
N ALA A 35 -3.63 -10.08 -12.30
CA ALA A 35 -2.77 -10.36 -13.44
C ALA A 35 -3.36 -11.38 -14.43
N GLY A 36 -4.20 -12.31 -13.95
CA GLY A 36 -4.84 -13.33 -14.79
C GLY A 36 -6.18 -12.90 -15.42
N GLU A 37 -6.82 -11.85 -14.90
CA GLU A 37 -8.23 -11.54 -15.21
C GLU A 37 -8.42 -10.72 -16.50
N PHE A 38 -7.50 -9.79 -16.83
CA PHE A 38 -7.78 -8.74 -17.80
C PHE A 38 -7.04 -8.83 -19.14
N GLY A 39 -6.24 -9.89 -19.37
CA GLY A 39 -5.49 -10.09 -20.63
C GLY A 39 -4.48 -8.98 -20.96
N LEU A 40 -4.24 -8.05 -20.03
CA LEU A 40 -3.30 -6.93 -20.14
C LEU A 40 -2.26 -7.04 -19.02
N PRO A 41 -1.04 -6.48 -19.20
CA PRO A 41 -0.05 -6.43 -18.13
C PRO A 41 -0.61 -5.80 -16.86
N TYR A 42 -0.37 -6.40 -15.70
CA TYR A 42 -0.77 -5.87 -14.39
C TYR A 42 0.45 -5.37 -13.63
N TYR A 43 0.38 -4.14 -13.15
CA TYR A 43 1.41 -3.50 -12.33
C TYR A 43 0.87 -3.36 -10.92
N PRO A 44 1.54 -3.93 -9.90
CA PRO A 44 1.06 -3.91 -8.53
C PRO A 44 1.15 -2.50 -7.95
N ASN A 45 0.38 -2.29 -6.89
CA ASN A 45 0.45 -1.13 -6.01
C ASN A 45 0.85 -1.58 -4.62
N VAL A 46 1.68 -0.78 -3.94
CA VAL A 46 1.85 -0.86 -2.49
C VAL A 46 1.29 0.42 -1.86
N THR A 47 0.36 0.25 -0.93
CA THR A 47 -0.24 1.33 -0.14
C THR A 47 0.51 1.48 1.17
N MET A 48 0.90 2.71 1.54
CA MET A 48 1.56 2.97 2.83
C MET A 48 0.58 2.79 3.98
N GLY A 49 -0.64 3.32 3.88
CA GLY A 49 -1.66 3.24 4.92
C GLY A 49 -3.04 3.63 4.41
N TRP A 50 -4.02 3.67 5.30
CA TRP A 50 -5.35 4.20 5.00
C TRP A 50 -6.02 4.70 6.27
N ASP A 51 -6.35 5.98 6.32
CA ASP A 51 -7.14 6.60 7.37
C ASP A 51 -7.95 7.76 6.77
N SER A 52 -9.22 7.50 6.46
CA SER A 52 -10.16 8.53 6.00
C SER A 52 -10.83 9.29 7.15
N SER A 53 -10.56 8.94 8.41
CA SER A 53 -11.23 9.55 9.57
C SER A 53 -11.05 11.07 9.68
N PRO A 54 -9.93 11.70 9.23
CA PRO A 54 -9.83 13.17 9.22
C PRO A 54 -10.87 13.86 8.31
N ARG A 55 -11.47 13.14 7.36
CA ARG A 55 -12.52 13.64 6.47
C ARG A 55 -13.92 13.52 7.08
N THR A 56 -14.05 12.87 8.24
CA THR A 56 -15.34 12.76 8.96
C THR A 56 -15.63 14.03 9.77
N VAL A 57 -16.89 14.20 10.15
CA VAL A 57 -17.31 15.22 11.10
C VAL A 57 -16.86 14.79 12.50
N GLN A 58 -15.89 15.50 13.08
CA GLN A 58 -15.22 15.10 14.33
C GLN A 58 -16.14 15.11 15.57
N SER A 59 -17.32 15.74 15.48
CA SER A 59 -18.35 15.70 16.54
C SER A 59 -19.28 14.49 16.46
N ASP A 60 -19.25 13.76 15.34
CA ASP A 60 -20.17 12.64 15.11
C ASP A 60 -19.59 11.34 15.68
N LYS A 61 -20.46 10.34 15.86
CA LYS A 61 -20.01 8.99 16.21
C LYS A 61 -19.32 8.35 15.00
N PHE A 62 -18.10 7.89 15.18
CA PHE A 62 -17.41 7.10 14.16
C PHE A 62 -18.02 5.69 14.08
N ILE A 63 -18.89 5.47 13.10
CA ILE A 63 -19.57 4.20 12.82
C ILE A 63 -19.21 3.72 11.41
N ASN A 64 -19.14 2.42 11.18
CA ASN A 64 -18.75 1.87 9.88
C ASN A 64 -19.93 1.91 8.89
N HIS A 65 -19.91 2.80 7.92
CA HIS A 65 -20.82 2.82 6.78
C HIS A 65 -20.08 3.16 5.47
N ASP A 66 -20.33 4.34 4.91
CA ASP A 66 -19.80 4.83 3.65
C ASP A 66 -18.58 5.70 3.91
N TYR A 67 -17.77 5.90 2.86
CA TYR A 67 -16.69 6.87 2.92
C TYR A 67 -17.21 8.25 3.34
N PRO A 68 -16.55 8.95 4.29
CA PRO A 68 -15.28 8.61 4.94
C PRO A 68 -15.39 7.85 6.28
N PHE A 69 -16.60 7.50 6.71
CA PHE A 69 -16.90 6.75 7.93
C PHE A 69 -16.72 5.23 7.72
N MET A 70 -15.47 4.82 7.58
CA MET A 70 -15.11 3.42 7.35
C MET A 70 -13.91 3.03 8.21
N ALA A 71 -13.58 1.73 8.25
CA ALA A 71 -12.38 1.29 8.95
C ALA A 71 -11.10 1.95 8.41
N THR A 72 -10.09 2.07 9.25
CA THR A 72 -8.73 2.53 8.91
C THR A 72 -7.76 1.34 8.93
N MET A 73 -6.48 1.60 8.63
CA MET A 73 -5.40 0.63 8.81
C MET A 73 -4.56 0.99 10.04
N SER A 74 -4.26 -0.01 10.86
CA SER A 74 -3.35 0.13 12.00
C SER A 74 -2.03 -0.60 11.78
N GLY A 75 -0.95 -0.15 12.43
CA GLY A 75 0.35 -0.82 12.40
C GLY A 75 1.06 -0.75 11.05
N ASN A 76 0.76 0.28 10.25
CA ASN A 76 1.44 0.62 9.00
C ASN A 76 2.81 1.30 9.23
N THR A 77 3.69 0.70 10.03
CA THR A 77 5.02 1.28 10.32
C THR A 77 5.95 1.23 9.10
N PRO A 78 7.05 2.01 9.06
CA PRO A 78 8.07 1.90 8.03
C PRO A 78 8.59 0.47 7.79
N GLU A 79 8.70 -0.36 8.84
CA GLU A 79 9.11 -1.76 8.75
C GLU A 79 8.04 -2.65 8.10
N ALA A 80 6.77 -2.41 8.44
CA ALA A 80 5.65 -3.12 7.83
C ALA A 80 5.52 -2.75 6.35
N PHE A 81 5.67 -1.47 6.02
CA PHE A 81 5.72 -0.97 4.65
C PHE A 81 6.90 -1.54 3.87
N ARG A 82 8.11 -1.58 4.45
CA ARG A 82 9.28 -2.26 3.85
C ARG A 82 8.98 -3.72 3.53
N THR A 83 8.27 -4.42 4.42
CA THR A 83 7.86 -5.82 4.18
C THR A 83 6.95 -5.93 2.96
N ALA A 84 6.01 -5.00 2.78
CA ALA A 84 5.16 -4.96 1.60
C ALA A 84 5.97 -4.69 0.32
N LEU A 85 6.92 -3.75 0.36
CA LEU A 85 7.83 -3.46 -0.76
C LEU A 85 8.70 -4.66 -1.13
N THR A 86 9.24 -5.40 -0.16
CA THR A 86 10.02 -6.63 -0.43
C THR A 86 9.16 -7.72 -1.08
N LYS A 87 7.88 -7.83 -0.71
CA LYS A 87 6.95 -8.75 -1.39
C LYS A 87 6.68 -8.31 -2.82
N ALA A 88 6.53 -7.01 -3.07
CA ALA A 88 6.37 -6.48 -4.42
C ALA A 88 7.63 -6.72 -5.28
N GLU A 89 8.83 -6.48 -4.75
CA GLU A 89 10.11 -6.80 -5.42
C GLU A 89 10.14 -8.28 -5.82
N SER A 90 9.87 -9.19 -4.88
CA SER A 90 9.89 -10.64 -5.11
C SER A 90 8.85 -11.09 -6.14
N TRP A 91 7.69 -10.44 -6.19
CA TRP A 91 6.65 -10.73 -7.18
C TRP A 91 7.00 -10.20 -8.57
N LEU A 92 7.61 -9.01 -8.65
CA LEU A 92 8.08 -8.42 -9.90
C LEU A 92 9.28 -9.16 -10.50
N ASP A 93 10.17 -9.71 -9.66
CA ASP A 93 11.32 -10.48 -10.13
C ASP A 93 10.94 -11.76 -10.91
N GLN A 94 9.70 -12.25 -10.74
CA GLN A 94 9.15 -13.36 -11.50
C GLN A 94 8.64 -12.95 -12.90
N ARG A 95 8.79 -11.68 -13.26
CA ARG A 95 8.28 -11.09 -14.51
C ARG A 95 9.42 -10.63 -15.43
N PRO A 96 9.14 -10.48 -16.74
CA PRO A 96 10.09 -9.87 -17.67
C PRO A 96 10.54 -8.50 -17.16
N PRO A 97 11.83 -8.13 -17.31
CA PRO A 97 12.35 -6.83 -16.85
C PRO A 97 11.54 -5.63 -17.34
N THR A 98 10.96 -5.69 -18.54
CA THR A 98 10.12 -4.64 -19.13
C THR A 98 8.80 -4.40 -18.39
N ASP A 99 8.35 -5.39 -17.60
CA ASP A 99 7.08 -5.37 -16.88
C ASP A 99 7.26 -5.15 -15.38
N ARG A 100 8.50 -4.92 -14.91
CA ARG A 100 8.83 -4.72 -13.49
C ARG A 100 8.53 -3.28 -13.02
N ILE A 101 7.28 -2.86 -13.19
CA ILE A 101 6.78 -1.54 -12.76
C ILE A 101 6.00 -1.70 -11.46
N LEU A 102 6.36 -0.91 -10.44
CA LEU A 102 5.63 -0.80 -9.18
C LEU A 102 5.03 0.59 -9.05
N THR A 103 3.78 0.67 -8.61
CA THR A 103 3.20 1.94 -8.13
C THR A 103 3.17 1.96 -6.60
N ILE A 104 3.33 3.15 -6.01
CA ILE A 104 3.29 3.32 -4.56
C ILE A 104 2.34 4.47 -4.25
N ASN A 105 1.48 4.25 -3.27
CA ASN A 105 0.50 5.23 -2.81
C ASN A 105 0.90 5.79 -1.45
N ALA A 106 0.98 7.12 -1.30
CA ALA A 106 1.23 8.14 -2.33
C ALA A 106 2.29 9.10 -1.82
N TRP A 107 2.76 10.06 -2.63
CA TRP A 107 3.69 11.08 -2.12
C TRP A 107 3.07 11.83 -0.92
N ASN A 108 1.84 12.35 -1.05
CA ASN A 108 1.28 13.31 -0.10
C ASN A 108 -0.25 13.19 0.10
N GLU A 109 -0.82 11.98 0.09
CA GLU A 109 -2.26 11.80 0.37
C GLU A 109 -2.53 11.80 1.88
N TRP A 110 -2.30 12.95 2.50
CA TRP A 110 -2.43 13.17 3.94
C TRP A 110 -3.83 12.91 4.45
N THR A 111 -4.84 13.30 3.68
CA THR A 111 -6.24 13.21 4.09
C THR A 111 -6.82 11.79 4.04
N GLU A 112 -6.05 10.82 3.53
CA GLU A 112 -6.36 9.39 3.63
C GLU A 112 -5.26 8.63 4.38
N GLY A 113 -4.38 9.32 5.12
CA GLY A 113 -3.32 8.68 5.91
C GLY A 113 -2.31 7.87 5.08
N SER A 114 -2.18 8.16 3.78
CA SER A 114 -1.34 7.40 2.84
C SER A 114 -0.32 8.30 2.14
N TYR A 115 0.62 8.84 2.92
CA TYR A 115 1.67 9.74 2.47
C TYR A 115 3.08 9.15 2.68
N LEU A 116 4.01 9.48 1.79
CA LEU A 116 5.44 9.17 1.91
C LEU A 116 6.25 10.41 2.29
N GLU A 117 5.64 11.59 2.15
CA GLU A 117 6.20 12.86 2.54
C GLU A 117 6.69 12.78 4.00
N PRO A 118 7.92 13.20 4.30
CA PRO A 118 8.45 13.13 5.65
C PRO A 118 7.57 13.89 6.65
N ASP A 119 7.34 13.27 7.80
CA ASP A 119 6.50 13.80 8.86
C ASP A 119 7.31 14.04 10.15
N THR A 120 6.63 14.42 11.23
CA THR A 120 7.24 14.59 12.55
C THR A 120 7.29 13.31 13.40
N VAL A 121 6.71 12.19 12.93
CA VAL A 121 6.55 10.94 13.69
C VAL A 121 7.55 9.88 13.23
N ASN A 122 7.57 9.61 11.93
CA ASN A 122 8.41 8.66 11.21
C ASN A 122 9.58 9.34 10.49
N GLY A 123 9.55 10.66 10.28
CA GLY A 123 10.58 11.39 9.56
C GLY A 123 10.77 10.84 8.16
N MET A 124 12.00 10.42 7.82
CA MET A 124 12.32 9.81 6.52
C MET A 124 12.00 8.31 6.44
N GLY A 125 11.41 7.70 7.47
CA GLY A 125 11.31 6.25 7.63
C GLY A 125 10.76 5.50 6.41
N TYR A 126 9.68 6.01 5.80
CA TYR A 126 9.09 5.38 4.60
C TYR A 126 9.97 5.51 3.35
N LEU A 127 10.69 6.62 3.20
CA LEU A 127 11.63 6.81 2.09
C LEU A 127 12.88 5.94 2.26
N GLU A 128 13.37 5.80 3.49
CA GLU A 128 14.46 4.87 3.81
C GLU A 128 14.04 3.41 3.61
N ALA A 129 12.77 3.06 3.87
CA ALA A 129 12.22 1.74 3.53
C ALA A 129 12.24 1.49 2.01
N ILE A 130 11.85 2.48 1.19
CA ILE A 130 11.95 2.40 -0.28
C ILE A 130 13.40 2.21 -0.72
N LYS A 131 14.31 3.05 -0.22
CA LYS A 131 15.75 2.97 -0.53
C LYS A 131 16.36 1.63 -0.13
N ALA A 132 15.96 1.07 1.02
CA ALA A 132 16.47 -0.21 1.49
C ALA A 132 16.10 -1.39 0.56
N VAL A 133 14.97 -1.30 -0.14
CA VAL A 133 14.52 -2.33 -1.09
C VAL A 133 15.08 -2.03 -2.49
N PHE A 134 14.81 -0.84 -3.03
CA PHE A 134 15.04 -0.51 -4.44
C PHE A 134 16.26 0.39 -4.70
N GLY A 135 16.91 0.93 -3.67
CA GLY A 135 18.05 1.85 -3.82
C GLY A 135 19.40 1.17 -4.10
N ARG A 136 19.42 -0.12 -4.42
CA ARG A 136 20.63 -0.87 -4.73
C ARG A 136 20.96 -0.72 -6.23
N PRO A 137 22.24 -0.77 -6.63
CA PRO A 137 22.59 -0.87 -8.04
C PRO A 137 21.86 -2.05 -8.68
N ALA A 138 21.44 -1.90 -9.95
CA ALA A 138 20.84 -2.98 -10.70
C ALA A 138 21.71 -4.24 -10.57
N ARG A 139 21.09 -5.38 -10.25
CA ARG A 139 21.83 -6.65 -10.26
C ARG A 139 22.33 -6.83 -11.68
N ASN A 140 23.64 -6.96 -11.84
CA ASN A 140 24.22 -7.42 -13.10
C ASN A 140 23.80 -8.88 -13.25
N ASP A 141 22.63 -9.10 -13.83
CA ASP A 141 22.17 -10.41 -14.25
C ASP A 141 23.13 -10.83 -15.38
N LYS A 142 24.06 -11.73 -15.04
CA LYS A 142 24.96 -12.39 -15.99
C LYS A 142 24.23 -13.48 -16.76
#